data_AF-A0A6H1ZP16-F1
#
_entry.id   AF-A0A6H1ZP16-F1
#
_cell.length_a   1.000
_cell.length_b   1.000
_cell.length_c   1.000
_cell.angle_alpha   90.00
_cell.angle_beta   90.00
_cell.angle_gamma   90.00
#
_symmetry.space_group_name_H-M   'P 1'
#
loop_
_entity.id
_entity.type
_entity.pdbx_description
1 polymer ?
#
loop_
_entity_poly.entity_id
_entity_poly.type
_entity_poly.pdbx_seq_one_letter_code
_entity_poly.pdbx_strand_id
1 'polypeptide(L)'
;MRIVATAAAVLIAACAGSAAAQDRPAAYTNAEACLEANVDAAVAASSGAADAAEFLLGYLCAGPVAAATRYEVNSGLLASGKGMVEGFLTLMPATAEMSDMPDFDAMTDEEIDAWLQEEEAAAAEAVAAVAAAEGTTTFGLDPADGSTPGAPPQDPFEGITVDPVTGDIVTGDNPLGPMIVTLMDYMEATGRMMSNTPPVFLREHAARLIVRRRR
;
A
#
# COMPACT_ATOMS: atom_id res chain seq x y z
N MET A 1 -20.02 50.19 38.87
CA MET A 1 -18.77 49.40 38.89
C MET A 1 -18.99 48.23 37.94
N ARG A 2 -18.64 48.35 36.66
CA ARG A 2 -17.32 48.14 36.02
C ARG A 2 -16.84 46.68 36.05
N ILE A 3 -16.91 46.05 34.86
CA ILE A 3 -15.91 45.19 34.17
C ILE A 3 -15.52 43.92 34.96
N VAL A 4 -15.63 42.68 34.47
CA VAL A 4 -14.84 42.05 33.40
C VAL A 4 -15.61 40.85 32.84
N ALA A 5 -15.90 40.88 31.54
CA ALA A 5 -16.26 39.71 30.73
C ALA A 5 -15.26 39.69 29.57
N THR A 6 -14.25 38.82 29.63
CA THR A 6 -13.29 38.67 28.53
C THR A 6 -12.67 37.27 28.52
N ALA A 7 -12.86 36.63 27.36
CA ALA A 7 -11.87 35.84 26.63
C ALA A 7 -11.38 34.51 27.21
N ALA A 8 -12.02 33.42 26.78
CA ALA A 8 -11.37 32.12 26.57
C ALA A 8 -12.11 31.34 25.47
N ALA A 9 -12.01 31.81 24.22
CA ALA A 9 -12.65 31.15 23.08
C ALA A 9 -11.86 31.38 21.79
N VAL A 10 -10.56 31.08 21.77
CA VAL A 10 -9.75 31.02 20.55
C VAL A 10 -8.63 29.99 20.79
N LEU A 11 -8.36 29.11 19.82
CA LEU A 11 -7.27 28.10 19.73
C LEU A 11 -7.65 26.60 19.86
N ILE A 12 -8.69 26.13 19.17
CA ILE A 12 -8.73 24.75 18.66
C ILE A 12 -9.21 24.75 17.19
N ALA A 13 -8.50 25.47 16.31
CA ALA A 13 -8.85 25.55 14.89
C ALA A 13 -7.66 25.30 13.93
N ALA A 14 -6.48 24.91 14.44
CA ALA A 14 -5.25 24.86 13.64
C ALA A 14 -4.71 23.44 13.33
N CYS A 15 -5.34 22.37 13.85
CA CYS A 15 -4.96 20.99 13.49
C CYS A 15 -6.02 20.26 12.65
N ALA A 16 -7.07 20.96 12.21
CA ALA A 16 -7.82 20.54 11.03
C ALA A 16 -7.01 20.94 9.80
N GLY A 17 -5.80 20.41 9.70
CA GLY A 17 -5.16 20.31 8.40
C GLY A 17 -6.20 19.69 7.50
N SER A 18 -6.52 20.36 6.41
CA SER A 18 -7.15 19.72 5.29
C SER A 18 -6.21 18.58 4.92
N ALA A 19 -6.38 17.42 5.57
CA ALA A 19 -6.23 16.16 4.89
C ALA A 19 -7.14 16.36 3.70
N ALA A 20 -6.57 16.88 2.60
CA ALA A 20 -7.21 16.98 1.32
C ALA A 20 -7.88 15.63 1.21
N ALA A 21 -9.21 15.61 1.22
CA ALA A 21 -9.98 14.39 1.19
C ALA A 21 -9.34 13.59 0.08
N GLN A 22 -8.54 12.57 0.43
CA GLN A 22 -7.76 11.86 -0.57
C GLN A 22 -8.86 11.26 -1.42
N ASP A 23 -9.00 11.78 -2.64
CA ASP A 23 -10.18 11.54 -3.45
C ASP A 23 -10.35 10.03 -3.49
N ARG A 24 -11.45 9.55 -2.89
CA ARG A 24 -11.68 8.11 -2.81
C ARG A 24 -11.69 7.60 -4.25
N PRO A 25 -10.98 6.50 -4.54
CA PRO A 25 -10.89 5.98 -5.90
C PRO A 25 -12.30 5.72 -6.44
N ALA A 26 -12.49 5.98 -7.73
CA ALA A 26 -13.78 5.90 -8.39
C ALA A 26 -14.45 4.51 -8.23
N ALA A 27 -13.66 3.44 -8.13
CA ALA A 27 -14.11 2.08 -7.88
C ALA A 27 -14.93 1.99 -6.57
N TYR A 28 -14.49 2.68 -5.51
CA TYR A 28 -15.21 2.70 -4.22
C TYR A 28 -16.51 3.49 -4.32
N THR A 29 -16.48 4.67 -4.94
CA THR A 29 -17.67 5.50 -5.10
C THR A 29 -18.70 4.84 -6.00
N ASN A 30 -18.26 4.14 -7.05
CA ASN A 30 -19.14 3.38 -7.94
C ASN A 30 -19.80 2.19 -7.23
N ALA A 31 -19.04 1.49 -6.37
CA ALA A 31 -19.59 0.41 -5.56
C ALA A 31 -20.65 0.91 -4.59
N GLU A 32 -20.37 1.98 -3.83
CA GLU A 32 -21.33 2.58 -2.90
C GLU A 32 -22.61 3.05 -3.61
N ALA A 33 -22.46 3.77 -4.73
CA ALA A 33 -23.60 4.22 -5.52
C ALA A 33 -24.48 3.05 -6.00
N CYS A 34 -23.86 1.92 -6.40
CA CYS A 34 -24.61 0.72 -6.73
C CYS A 34 -25.39 0.16 -5.54
N LEU A 35 -24.74 0.07 -4.36
CA LEU A 35 -25.37 -0.46 -3.14
C LEU A 35 -26.59 0.38 -2.74
N GLU A 36 -26.46 1.71 -2.78
CA GLU A 36 -27.56 2.63 -2.49
C GLU A 36 -28.71 2.49 -3.49
N ALA A 37 -28.42 2.33 -4.78
CA ALA A 37 -29.44 2.20 -5.82
C ALA A 37 -30.20 0.85 -5.76
N ASN A 38 -29.57 -0.21 -5.24
CA ASN A 38 -30.11 -1.58 -5.32
C ASN A 38 -30.56 -2.17 -3.97
N VAL A 39 -30.36 -1.47 -2.84
CA VAL A 39 -30.74 -1.98 -1.51
C VAL A 39 -32.22 -2.37 -1.42
N ASP A 40 -33.11 -1.61 -2.05
CA ASP A 40 -34.55 -1.88 -2.03
C ASP A 40 -34.89 -3.22 -2.70
N ALA A 41 -34.28 -3.47 -3.86
CA ALA A 41 -34.44 -4.72 -4.59
C ALA A 41 -33.89 -5.90 -3.78
N ALA A 42 -32.75 -5.73 -3.11
CA ALA A 42 -32.17 -6.76 -2.26
C ALA A 42 -33.05 -7.10 -1.04
N VAL A 43 -33.60 -6.09 -0.37
CA VAL A 43 -34.52 -6.29 0.77
C VAL A 43 -35.82 -6.93 0.33
N ALA A 44 -36.35 -6.57 -0.84
CA ALA A 44 -37.56 -7.21 -1.39
C ALA A 44 -37.33 -8.67 -1.80
N ALA A 45 -36.14 -9.01 -2.30
CA ALA A 45 -35.79 -10.35 -2.75
C ALA A 45 -35.46 -11.33 -1.60
N SER A 46 -35.25 -10.85 -0.37
CA SER A 46 -34.76 -11.67 0.73
C SER A 46 -35.48 -11.44 2.06
N SER A 47 -35.75 -12.51 2.79
CA SER A 47 -36.37 -12.46 4.12
C SER A 47 -35.38 -12.12 5.23
N GLY A 48 -34.08 -12.38 5.05
CA GLY A 48 -33.01 -12.15 6.03
C GLY A 48 -32.13 -10.94 5.71
N ALA A 49 -31.62 -10.25 6.75
CA ALA A 49 -30.72 -9.12 6.55
C ALA A 49 -29.34 -9.55 6.01
N ALA A 50 -28.82 -10.69 6.46
CA ALA A 50 -27.57 -11.26 5.98
C ALA A 50 -27.68 -11.69 4.51
N ASP A 51 -28.69 -12.50 4.19
CA ASP A 51 -28.98 -12.96 2.82
C ASP A 51 -29.20 -11.79 1.86
N ALA A 52 -29.87 -10.71 2.29
CA ALA A 52 -30.03 -9.50 1.49
C ALA A 52 -28.68 -8.81 1.21
N ALA A 53 -27.76 -8.80 2.17
CA ALA A 53 -26.43 -8.20 2.02
C ALA A 53 -25.57 -9.01 1.05
N GLU A 54 -25.59 -10.34 1.19
CA GLU A 54 -24.90 -11.24 0.29
C GLU A 54 -25.44 -11.12 -1.14
N PHE A 55 -26.77 -11.09 -1.31
CA PHE A 55 -27.38 -10.89 -2.63
C PHE A 55 -27.04 -9.51 -3.22
N LEU A 56 -27.04 -8.46 -2.41
CA LEU A 56 -26.70 -7.11 -2.86
C LEU A 56 -25.24 -7.03 -3.34
N LEU A 57 -24.30 -7.54 -2.54
CA LEU A 57 -22.86 -7.47 -2.81
C LEU A 57 -22.42 -8.45 -3.90
N GLY A 58 -22.90 -9.69 -3.83
CA GLY A 58 -22.45 -10.80 -4.69
C GLY A 58 -23.22 -10.96 -5.99
N TYR A 59 -24.40 -10.35 -6.12
CA TYR A 59 -25.23 -10.47 -7.32
C TYR A 59 -25.58 -9.11 -7.93
N LEU A 60 -26.37 -8.27 -7.24
CA LEU A 60 -26.86 -7.01 -7.81
C LEU A 60 -25.73 -6.01 -8.10
N CYS A 61 -24.73 -5.94 -7.22
CA CYS A 61 -23.58 -5.04 -7.34
C CYS A 61 -22.25 -5.75 -7.53
N ALA A 62 -22.28 -7.00 -8.03
CA ALA A 62 -21.08 -7.82 -8.18
C ALA A 62 -19.96 -7.13 -8.98
N GLY A 63 -20.30 -6.47 -10.09
CA GLY A 63 -19.33 -5.78 -10.95
C GLY A 63 -18.60 -4.63 -10.23
N PRO A 64 -19.31 -3.58 -9.77
CA PRO A 64 -18.69 -2.48 -9.02
C PRO A 64 -17.95 -2.93 -7.75
N VAL A 65 -18.51 -3.89 -7.01
CA VAL A 65 -17.84 -4.45 -5.82
C VAL A 65 -16.55 -5.15 -6.20
N ALA A 66 -16.52 -5.94 -7.27
CA ALA A 66 -15.30 -6.60 -7.74
C ALA A 66 -14.22 -5.59 -8.18
N ALA A 67 -14.61 -4.48 -8.83
CA ALA A 67 -13.67 -3.42 -9.18
C ALA A 67 -13.06 -2.75 -7.92
N ALA A 68 -13.89 -2.48 -6.91
CA ALA A 68 -13.42 -1.99 -5.61
C ALA A 68 -12.46 -2.98 -4.94
N THR A 69 -12.79 -4.29 -4.93
CA THR A 69 -11.90 -5.30 -4.35
C THR A 69 -10.57 -5.37 -5.09
N ARG A 70 -10.58 -5.36 -6.43
CA ARG A 70 -9.35 -5.36 -7.24
C ARG A 70 -8.49 -4.15 -6.91
N TYR A 71 -9.09 -2.96 -6.79
CA TYR A 71 -8.35 -1.76 -6.41
C TYR A 71 -7.66 -1.92 -5.05
N GLU A 72 -8.38 -2.40 -4.01
CA GLU A 72 -7.82 -2.59 -2.67
C GLU A 72 -6.66 -3.59 -2.67
N VAL A 73 -6.85 -4.75 -3.30
CA VAL A 73 -5.84 -5.80 -3.38
C VAL A 73 -4.63 -5.35 -4.18
N ASN A 74 -4.83 -4.79 -5.38
CA ASN A 74 -3.74 -4.38 -6.26
C ASN A 74 -2.97 -3.18 -5.71
N SER A 75 -3.63 -2.25 -5.02
CA SER A 75 -2.94 -1.13 -4.37
C SER A 75 -2.08 -1.60 -3.19
N GLY A 76 -2.57 -2.54 -2.38
CA GLY A 76 -1.78 -3.16 -1.32
C GLY A 76 -0.60 -3.96 -1.88
N LEU A 77 -0.83 -4.75 -2.92
CA LEU A 77 0.20 -5.51 -3.63
C LEU A 77 1.28 -4.60 -4.20
N LEU A 78 0.90 -3.52 -4.89
CA LEU A 78 1.86 -2.56 -5.45
C LEU A 78 2.69 -1.90 -4.35
N ALA A 79 2.07 -1.49 -3.24
CA ALA A 79 2.78 -0.91 -2.10
C ALA A 79 3.78 -1.91 -1.48
N SER A 80 3.37 -3.17 -1.28
CA SER A 80 4.27 -4.23 -0.78
C SER A 80 5.39 -4.55 -1.77
N GLY A 81 5.10 -4.58 -3.07
CA GLY A 81 6.09 -4.81 -4.12
C GLY A 81 7.16 -3.72 -4.15
N LYS A 82 6.74 -2.45 -4.01
CA LYS A 82 7.65 -1.30 -3.88
C LYS A 82 8.58 -1.45 -2.68
N GLY A 83 8.03 -1.69 -1.49
CA GLY A 83 8.84 -1.87 -0.27
C GLY A 83 9.82 -3.06 -0.36
N MET A 84 9.41 -4.17 -0.99
CA MET A 84 10.29 -5.33 -1.19
C MET A 84 11.46 -5.01 -2.12
N VAL A 85 11.20 -4.34 -3.25
CA VAL A 85 12.24 -3.98 -4.21
C VAL A 85 13.14 -2.88 -3.66
N GLU A 86 12.60 -1.87 -2.98
CA GLU A 86 13.40 -0.86 -2.28
C GLU A 86 14.32 -1.50 -1.24
N GLY A 87 13.82 -2.43 -0.45
CA GLY A 87 14.62 -3.21 0.49
C GLY A 87 15.70 -4.05 -0.21
N PHE A 88 15.35 -4.72 -1.31
CA PHE A 88 16.30 -5.50 -2.11
C PHE A 88 17.39 -4.63 -2.74
N LEU A 89 17.03 -3.49 -3.32
CA LEU A 89 17.97 -2.53 -3.91
C LEU A 89 18.89 -1.93 -2.85
N THR A 90 18.40 -1.72 -1.63
CA THR A 90 19.21 -1.27 -0.48
C THR A 90 20.24 -2.33 -0.07
N LEU A 91 19.89 -3.62 -0.15
CA LEU A 91 20.79 -4.73 0.19
C LEU A 91 21.75 -5.10 -0.94
N MET A 92 21.46 -4.76 -2.20
CA MET A 92 22.30 -5.13 -3.34
C MET A 92 23.73 -4.55 -3.34
N PRO A 93 24.01 -3.28 -2.98
CA PRO A 93 25.38 -2.79 -2.93
C PRO A 93 26.27 -3.58 -1.96
N ALA A 94 25.71 -4.15 -0.88
CA ALA A 94 26.46 -5.04 0.03
C ALA A 94 26.98 -6.32 -0.66
N THR A 95 26.36 -6.74 -1.77
CA THR A 95 26.83 -7.90 -2.54
C THR A 95 27.89 -7.55 -3.58
N ALA A 96 28.01 -6.29 -3.99
CA ALA A 96 29.09 -5.87 -4.89
C ALA A 96 30.44 -5.88 -4.16
N GLU A 97 30.43 -5.67 -2.84
CA GLU A 97 31.62 -5.83 -1.97
C GLU A 97 31.96 -7.30 -1.65
N MET A 98 31.12 -8.28 -2.01
CA MET A 98 31.53 -9.71 -1.98
C MET A 98 32.69 -10.02 -2.93
N SER A 99 33.02 -9.10 -3.84
CA SER A 99 34.23 -9.16 -4.66
C SER A 99 35.52 -9.10 -3.82
N ASP A 100 35.47 -8.47 -2.65
CA ASP A 100 36.56 -8.36 -1.67
C ASP A 100 36.36 -9.33 -0.48
N MET A 101 35.58 -10.40 -0.67
CA MET A 101 35.48 -11.45 0.35
C MET A 101 36.87 -12.04 0.58
N PRO A 102 37.39 -12.01 1.82
CA PRO A 102 38.75 -12.42 2.08
C PRO A 102 38.92 -13.92 1.80
N ASP A 103 40.12 -14.31 1.36
CA ASP A 103 40.46 -15.71 1.17
C ASP A 103 40.59 -16.40 2.54
N PHE A 104 39.48 -16.99 3.00
CA PHE A 104 39.41 -17.65 4.32
C PHE A 104 40.44 -18.77 4.48
N ASP A 105 40.91 -19.38 3.39
CA ASP A 105 41.96 -20.41 3.44
C ASP A 105 43.34 -19.81 3.78
N ALA A 106 43.52 -18.50 3.61
CA ALA A 106 44.75 -17.77 3.88
C ALA A 106 44.77 -17.00 5.21
N MET A 107 43.64 -16.91 5.91
CA MET A 107 43.51 -16.20 7.18
C MET A 107 43.75 -17.12 8.37
N THR A 108 44.28 -16.56 9.46
CA THR A 108 44.33 -17.22 10.76
C THR A 108 42.96 -17.16 11.45
N ASP A 109 42.70 -18.10 12.37
CA ASP A 109 41.45 -18.12 13.16
C ASP A 109 41.18 -16.77 13.87
N GLU A 110 42.23 -16.09 14.33
CA GLU A 110 42.13 -14.79 15.02
C GLU A 110 41.75 -13.65 14.06
N GLU A 111 42.19 -13.71 12.80
CA GLU A 111 41.78 -12.77 11.75
C GLU A 111 40.34 -13.02 11.29
N ILE A 112 39.92 -14.29 11.26
CA ILE A 112 38.54 -14.67 10.92
C ILE A 112 37.58 -14.15 11.99
N ASP A 113 37.90 -14.33 13.28
CA ASP A 113 37.08 -13.84 14.39
C ASP A 113 36.98 -12.29 14.40
N ALA A 114 38.08 -11.60 14.09
CA ALA A 114 38.08 -10.14 13.98
C ALA A 114 37.20 -9.64 12.84
N TRP A 115 37.27 -10.29 11.67
CA TRP A 115 36.43 -9.96 10.53
C TRP A 115 34.94 -10.24 10.80
N LEU A 116 34.61 -11.36 11.44
CA LEU A 116 33.23 -11.67 11.84
C LEU A 116 32.64 -10.65 12.82
N GLN A 117 33.43 -10.14 13.77
CA GLN A 117 32.98 -9.09 14.68
C GLN A 117 32.71 -7.76 13.97
N GLU A 118 33.51 -7.42 12.96
CA GLU A 118 33.31 -6.21 12.16
C GLU A 118 32.02 -6.30 11.33
N GLU A 119 31.78 -7.45 10.68
CA GLU A 119 30.53 -7.74 9.96
C GLU A 119 29.30 -7.74 10.88
N GLU A 120 29.38 -8.36 12.06
CA GLU A 120 28.25 -8.38 13.01
C GLU A 120 27.93 -6.97 13.53
N ALA A 121 28.95 -6.12 13.72
CA ALA A 121 28.76 -4.72 14.09
C ALA A 121 28.13 -3.90 12.95
N ALA A 122 28.59 -4.08 11.72
CA ALA A 122 28.02 -3.42 10.54
C ALA A 122 26.56 -3.85 10.30
N ALA A 123 26.26 -5.14 10.43
CA ALA A 123 24.90 -5.67 10.33
C ALA A 123 23.99 -5.11 11.45
N ALA A 124 24.50 -5.00 12.68
CA ALA A 124 23.76 -4.41 13.80
C ALA A 124 23.44 -2.92 13.55
N GLU A 125 24.38 -2.16 12.98
CA GLU A 125 24.16 -0.76 12.59
C GLU A 125 23.11 -0.64 11.47
N ALA A 126 23.18 -1.51 10.45
CA ALA A 126 22.19 -1.54 9.37
C ALA A 126 20.78 -1.86 9.89
N VAL A 127 20.63 -2.84 10.79
CA VAL A 127 19.34 -3.18 11.43
C VAL A 127 18.83 -2.02 12.28
N ALA A 128 19.72 -1.33 13.01
CA ALA A 128 19.36 -0.15 13.79
C ALA A 128 18.88 1.02 12.90
N ALA A 129 19.49 1.21 11.73
CA ALA A 129 19.06 2.21 10.75
C ALA A 129 17.68 1.90 10.16
N VAL A 130 17.38 0.63 9.83
CA VAL A 130 16.05 0.20 9.37
C VAL A 130 15.00 0.46 10.46
N ALA A 131 15.28 0.07 11.71
CA ALA A 131 14.36 0.29 12.83
C ALA A 131 14.11 1.78 13.12
N ALA A 132 15.10 2.64 12.89
CA ALA A 132 14.94 4.10 13.02
C ALA A 132 14.08 4.70 11.88
N ALA A 133 14.09 4.09 10.69
CA ALA A 133 13.33 4.55 9.53
C ALA A 133 11.81 4.24 9.62
N GLU A 134 11.41 3.25 10.42
CA GLU A 134 9.99 2.87 10.61
C GLU A 134 9.13 3.98 11.28
N GLY A 135 9.73 5.08 11.78
CA GLY A 135 9.04 6.23 12.37
C GLY A 135 8.77 7.41 11.44
N THR A 136 9.36 7.44 10.25
CA THR A 136 9.28 8.57 9.30
C THR A 136 9.27 8.03 7.87
N THR A 137 8.10 7.65 7.37
CA THR A 137 7.90 7.23 5.97
C THR A 137 7.91 8.43 5.02
N THR A 138 9.07 9.05 4.90
CA THR A 138 9.51 9.75 3.69
C THR A 138 10.96 9.34 3.49
N PHE A 139 11.17 8.20 2.82
CA PHE A 139 12.49 7.77 2.35
C PHE A 139 12.94 8.77 1.28
N GLY A 140 13.62 9.83 1.72
CA GLY A 140 14.42 10.65 0.84
C GLY A 140 15.70 9.87 0.56
N LEU A 141 15.80 9.29 -0.64
CA LEU A 141 17.10 8.92 -1.21
C LEU A 141 17.96 10.19 -1.15
N ASP A 142 18.99 10.20 -0.30
CA ASP A 142 19.96 11.29 -0.27
C ASP A 142 20.71 11.26 -1.62
N PRO A 143 20.52 12.27 -2.50
CA PRO A 143 21.03 12.23 -3.88
C PRO A 143 22.55 12.42 -3.98
N ALA A 144 23.30 12.20 -2.90
CA ALA A 144 24.70 12.61 -2.77
C ALA A 144 25.74 11.52 -3.11
N ASP A 145 25.35 10.26 -3.32
CA ASP A 145 26.29 9.19 -3.70
C ASP A 145 26.52 9.09 -5.23
N GLY A 146 27.40 9.96 -5.72
CA GLY A 146 28.69 9.51 -6.28
C GLY A 146 28.82 8.77 -7.62
N SER A 147 27.87 7.96 -8.11
CA SER A 147 28.12 7.12 -9.30
C SER A 147 27.61 7.73 -10.62
N THR A 148 28.48 8.53 -11.26
CA THR A 148 28.27 9.32 -12.50
C THR A 148 27.15 10.37 -12.46
N PRO A 149 27.48 11.68 -12.61
CA PRO A 149 26.49 12.75 -12.69
C PRO A 149 25.61 12.61 -13.94
N GLY A 150 24.31 12.42 -13.77
CA GLY A 150 23.37 12.77 -14.84
C GLY A 150 21.94 12.26 -14.74
N ALA A 151 21.68 11.10 -14.12
CA ALA A 151 20.31 10.60 -14.02
C ALA A 151 20.07 10.00 -12.63
N PRO A 152 19.08 10.49 -11.85
CA PRO A 152 18.69 9.85 -10.60
C PRO A 152 18.28 8.40 -10.88
N PRO A 153 18.52 7.46 -9.94
CA PRO A 153 17.99 6.11 -10.05
C PRO A 153 16.48 6.22 -10.28
N GLN A 154 16.03 5.75 -11.45
CA GLN A 154 14.61 5.79 -11.78
C GLN A 154 13.90 4.80 -10.87
N ASP A 155 12.79 5.22 -10.26
CA ASP A 155 11.93 4.32 -9.49
C ASP A 155 11.55 3.17 -10.43
N PRO A 156 11.91 1.91 -10.12
CA PRO A 156 11.58 0.80 -11.00
C PRO A 156 10.07 0.64 -11.21
N PHE A 157 9.24 1.21 -10.34
CA PHE A 157 7.78 1.27 -10.46
C PHE A 157 7.25 2.60 -11.00
N GLU A 158 8.12 3.47 -11.50
CA GLU A 158 7.69 4.69 -12.18
C GLU A 158 6.78 4.30 -13.36
N GLY A 159 5.60 4.92 -13.41
CA GLY A 159 4.57 4.61 -14.41
C GLY A 159 3.70 3.38 -14.12
N ILE A 160 3.92 2.66 -13.01
CA ILE A 160 3.02 1.58 -12.57
C ILE A 160 2.00 2.14 -11.59
N THR A 161 0.73 2.06 -11.98
CA THR A 161 -0.39 2.59 -11.20
C THR A 161 -1.54 1.59 -11.14
N VAL A 162 -2.53 1.85 -10.30
CA VAL A 162 -3.78 1.08 -10.27
C VAL A 162 -4.87 1.97 -10.86
N ASP A 163 -5.59 1.49 -11.87
CA ASP A 163 -6.71 2.19 -12.48
C ASP A 163 -7.76 2.48 -11.40
N PRO A 164 -8.11 3.75 -11.15
CA PRO A 164 -8.99 4.11 -10.05
C PRO A 164 -10.45 3.69 -10.30
N VAL A 165 -10.83 3.31 -11.52
CA VAL A 165 -12.18 2.89 -11.92
C VAL A 165 -12.31 1.38 -11.92
N THR A 166 -11.37 0.67 -12.55
CA THR A 166 -11.46 -0.79 -12.73
C THR A 166 -10.75 -1.58 -11.64
N GLY A 167 -9.78 -0.95 -10.97
CA GLY A 167 -8.89 -1.56 -10.00
C GLY A 167 -7.74 -2.37 -10.61
N ASP A 168 -7.55 -2.32 -11.92
CA ASP A 168 -6.53 -3.11 -12.62
C ASP A 168 -5.16 -2.41 -12.55
N ILE A 169 -4.07 -3.19 -12.61
CA ILE A 169 -2.72 -2.62 -12.66
C ILE A 169 -2.46 -2.10 -14.09
N VAL A 170 -2.05 -0.85 -14.20
CA VAL A 170 -1.70 -0.20 -15.46
C VAL A 170 -0.20 0.06 -15.46
N THR A 171 0.49 -0.47 -16.45
CA THR A 171 1.91 -0.24 -16.68
C THR A 171 2.09 0.82 -17.76
N GLY A 172 2.82 1.88 -17.43
CA GLY A 172 3.29 2.87 -18.39
C GLY A 172 4.49 2.38 -19.20
N ASP A 173 5.12 3.29 -19.95
CA ASP A 173 6.32 3.01 -20.74
C ASP A 173 7.56 2.87 -19.83
N ASN A 174 7.65 1.77 -19.08
CA ASN A 174 8.78 1.49 -18.19
C ASN A 174 9.75 0.47 -18.83
N PRO A 175 11.07 0.75 -18.89
CA PRO A 175 12.06 -0.12 -19.52
C PRO A 175 12.35 -1.43 -18.75
N LEU A 176 12.09 -1.48 -17.43
CA LEU A 176 12.07 -2.72 -16.65
C LEU A 176 10.78 -3.53 -16.87
N GLY A 177 9.92 -3.03 -17.76
CA GLY A 177 8.59 -3.50 -18.10
C GLY A 177 8.46 -5.01 -18.17
N PRO A 178 9.28 -5.79 -18.90
CA PRO A 178 9.01 -7.22 -19.06
C PRO A 178 9.07 -8.02 -17.74
N MET A 179 10.05 -7.74 -16.87
CA MET A 179 10.18 -8.44 -15.60
C MET A 179 9.09 -8.00 -14.62
N ILE A 180 8.86 -6.69 -14.52
CA ILE A 180 7.86 -6.16 -13.60
C ILE A 180 6.45 -6.50 -14.06
N VAL A 181 6.15 -6.48 -15.37
CA VAL A 181 4.88 -6.95 -15.94
C VAL A 181 4.67 -8.41 -15.60
N THR A 182 5.68 -9.28 -15.74
CA THR A 182 5.53 -10.70 -15.37
C THR A 182 5.22 -10.86 -13.88
N LEU A 183 5.90 -10.08 -13.01
CA LEU A 183 5.62 -10.07 -11.57
C LEU A 183 4.20 -9.55 -11.29
N MET A 184 3.78 -8.48 -11.95
CA MET A 184 2.45 -7.88 -11.79
C MET A 184 1.35 -8.79 -12.31
N ASP A 185 1.55 -9.49 -13.43
CA ASP A 185 0.63 -10.51 -13.95
C ASP A 185 0.46 -11.66 -12.94
N TYR A 186 1.56 -12.11 -12.34
CA TYR A 186 1.54 -13.11 -11.28
C TYR A 186 0.80 -12.61 -10.04
N MET A 187 1.07 -11.38 -9.62
CA MET A 187 0.42 -10.74 -8.48
C MET A 187 -1.07 -10.52 -8.75
N GLU A 188 -1.47 -10.15 -9.96
CA GLU A 188 -2.86 -9.99 -10.36
C GLU A 188 -3.59 -11.33 -10.39
N ALA A 189 -2.98 -12.37 -10.97
CA ALA A 189 -3.54 -13.71 -10.97
C ALA A 189 -3.75 -14.23 -9.53
N THR A 190 -2.79 -13.95 -8.65
CA THR A 190 -2.88 -14.26 -7.22
C THR A 190 -3.97 -13.43 -6.52
N GLY A 191 -4.04 -12.13 -6.83
CA GLY A 191 -5.04 -11.21 -6.31
C GLY A 191 -6.45 -11.65 -6.69
N ARG A 192 -6.67 -12.08 -7.94
CA ARG A 192 -7.96 -12.63 -8.40
C ARG A 192 -8.39 -13.86 -7.59
N MET A 193 -7.45 -14.75 -7.25
CA MET A 193 -7.74 -15.92 -6.40
C MET A 193 -8.12 -15.53 -4.97
N MET A 194 -7.56 -14.45 -4.44
CA MET A 194 -7.84 -13.96 -3.07
C MET A 194 -9.05 -13.00 -3.00
N SER A 195 -9.44 -12.37 -4.11
CA SER A 195 -10.40 -11.24 -4.16
C SER A 195 -11.88 -11.60 -4.07
N ASN A 196 -12.26 -12.83 -3.74
CA ASN A 196 -13.67 -13.20 -3.66
C ASN A 196 -14.40 -12.56 -2.45
N THR A 197 -13.68 -11.92 -1.54
CA THR A 197 -14.27 -11.26 -0.37
C THR A 197 -14.39 -9.76 -0.61
N PRO A 198 -15.61 -9.19 -0.57
CA PRO A 198 -15.79 -7.75 -0.65
C PRO A 198 -15.04 -7.00 0.46
N PRO A 199 -14.54 -5.79 0.20
CA PRO A 199 -13.94 -4.90 1.19
C PRO A 199 -14.77 -4.79 2.47
N VAL A 200 -14.11 -4.76 3.63
CA VAL A 200 -14.79 -4.67 4.95
C VAL A 200 -15.76 -3.48 4.97
N PHE A 201 -15.32 -2.31 4.50
CA PHE A 201 -16.15 -1.10 4.53
C PHE A 201 -17.40 -1.21 3.64
N LEU A 202 -17.33 -1.90 2.49
CA LEU A 202 -18.49 -2.13 1.63
C LEU A 202 -19.47 -3.10 2.28
N ARG A 203 -18.98 -4.12 2.99
CA ARG A 203 -19.83 -5.05 3.75
C ARG A 203 -20.58 -4.34 4.87
N GLU A 204 -19.88 -3.49 5.63
CA GLU A 204 -20.49 -2.67 6.67
C GLU A 204 -21.50 -1.67 6.11
N HIS A 205 -21.18 -1.04 4.97
CA HIS A 205 -22.07 -0.11 4.30
C HIS A 205 -23.36 -0.80 3.84
N ALA A 206 -23.24 -1.94 3.13
CA ALA A 206 -24.39 -2.74 2.70
C ALA A 206 -25.27 -3.18 3.89
N ALA A 207 -24.66 -3.69 4.96
CA ALA A 207 -25.39 -4.08 6.17
C ALA A 207 -26.15 -2.90 6.79
N ARG A 208 -25.52 -1.72 6.85
CA ARG A 208 -26.14 -0.50 7.38
C ARG A 208 -27.33 -0.05 6.53
N LEU A 209 -27.20 -0.07 5.20
CA LEU A 209 -28.30 0.26 4.28
C LEU A 209 -29.49 -0.68 4.49
N ILE A 210 -29.24 -1.99 4.58
CA ILE A 210 -30.29 -3.00 4.77
C ILE A 210 -31.00 -2.81 6.12
N VAL A 211 -30.26 -2.59 7.20
CA VAL A 211 -30.84 -2.36 8.53
C VAL A 211 -31.69 -1.08 8.54
N ARG A 212 -31.23 0.00 7.88
CA ARG A 212 -32.01 1.24 7.76
C ARG A 212 -33.29 1.03 6.97
N ARG A 213 -33.24 0.25 5.88
CA ARG A 213 -34.39 0.08 4.98
C ARG A 213 -35.48 -0.83 5.54
N ARG A 214 -35.12 -1.74 6.46
CA ARG A 214 -36.06 -2.65 7.13
C ARG A 214 -36.76 -2.05 8.36
N ARG A 215 -36.26 -0.93 8.89
CA ARG A 215 -36.91 -0.20 10.00
C ARG A 215 -38.04 0.66 9.47
#